data_AF-A0A1N6QIE2-F1
#
_entry.id   AF-A0A1N6QIE2-F1
#
_cell.length_a   1.000
_cell.length_b   1.000
_cell.length_c   1.000
_cell.angle_alpha   90.00
_cell.angle_beta   90.00
_cell.angle_gamma   90.00
#
_symmetry.space_group_name_H-M   'P 1'
#
loop_
_entity.id
_entity.type
_entity.pdbx_description
1 polymer ?
#
loop_
_entity_poly.entity_id
_entity_poly.type
_entity_poly.pdbx_seq_one_letter_code
_entity_poly.pdbx_strand_id
1 'polypeptide(L)'
;MSDAPTEPTGEAGDAPTEPTSEAGDAAAPWPVVGIVRAIRRRADLSQRELARRAGVHHATVGRIEAGRLAPSIELLCRIIGVAGHRLAVVDESGRVRRPMRDWADTRDGAEHRYPSHLDAILDPEPGEWWADITGDASPRSSQRDASRRCTNSATSTLYSHQSRSGR
;
A
#
# COMPACT_ATOMS: atom_id res chain seq x y z
N MET A 1 -69.29 4.72 -26.97
CA MET A 1 -68.46 5.30 -28.04
C MET A 1 -67.24 5.87 -27.35
N SER A 2 -66.20 5.05 -27.22
CA SER A 2 -64.98 5.39 -26.49
C SER A 2 -63.80 5.41 -27.46
N ASP A 3 -62.96 6.39 -27.18
CA ASP A 3 -61.82 6.90 -27.93
C ASP A 3 -60.68 5.92 -28.23
N ALA A 4 -59.94 6.36 -29.24
CA ALA A 4 -58.50 6.27 -29.47
C ALA A 4 -57.92 5.06 -30.25
N PRO A 5 -57.16 5.35 -31.33
CA PRO A 5 -56.43 4.36 -32.12
C PRO A 5 -55.07 4.02 -31.48
N THR A 6 -54.68 2.76 -31.60
CA THR A 6 -53.31 2.29 -31.32
C THR A 6 -52.55 2.27 -32.64
N GLU A 7 -51.49 3.06 -32.76
CA GLU A 7 -50.38 2.73 -33.66
C GLU A 7 -49.04 2.66 -32.90
N PRO A 8 -48.17 1.72 -33.28
CA PRO A 8 -46.91 1.41 -32.62
C PRO A 8 -45.74 2.21 -33.23
N THR A 9 -44.59 2.16 -32.56
CA THR A 9 -43.21 2.26 -33.10
C THR A 9 -42.36 3.24 -32.30
N GLY A 10 -41.37 2.68 -31.62
CA GLY A 10 -40.35 3.40 -30.88
C GLY A 10 -39.30 2.44 -30.34
N GLU A 11 -38.81 1.53 -31.18
CA GLU A 11 -37.57 0.80 -30.93
C GLU A 11 -36.40 1.78 -31.05
N ALA A 12 -36.10 2.50 -29.97
CA ALA A 12 -34.78 3.07 -29.76
C ALA A 12 -33.98 2.03 -28.97
N GLY A 13 -33.36 1.10 -29.70
CA GLY A 13 -32.35 0.22 -29.16
C GLY A 13 -31.20 1.08 -28.64
N ASP A 14 -31.15 1.26 -27.32
CA ASP A 14 -29.94 1.66 -26.60
C ASP A 14 -28.90 0.58 -26.89
N ALA A 15 -28.04 0.86 -27.88
CA ALA A 15 -26.90 0.02 -28.16
C ALA A 15 -26.09 -0.10 -26.86
N PRO A 16 -25.72 -1.30 -26.41
CA PRO A 16 -24.75 -1.43 -25.34
C PRO A 16 -23.51 -0.68 -25.77
N THR A 17 -23.24 0.45 -25.14
CA THR A 17 -21.96 1.13 -25.23
C THR A 17 -20.94 0.13 -24.69
N GLU A 18 -20.26 -0.59 -25.57
CA GLU A 18 -19.11 -1.39 -25.19
C GLU A 18 -18.14 -0.46 -24.46
N PRO A 19 -17.75 -0.76 -23.20
CA PRO A 19 -16.74 0.04 -22.54
C PRO A 19 -15.42 -0.16 -23.29
N THR A 20 -15.11 0.81 -24.16
CA THR A 20 -13.77 1.01 -24.71
C THR A 20 -12.85 1.33 -23.54
N SER A 21 -12.23 0.31 -22.96
CA SER A 21 -11.17 0.46 -21.96
C SER A 21 -10.20 -0.73 -22.02
N GLU A 22 -9.82 -1.16 -23.23
CA GLU A 22 -8.83 -2.25 -23.39
C GLU A 22 -7.38 -1.76 -23.49
N ALA A 23 -7.12 -0.45 -23.56
CA ALA A 23 -5.77 0.08 -23.81
C ALA A 23 -4.94 0.38 -22.54
N GLY A 24 -5.55 0.34 -21.35
CA GLY A 24 -4.90 0.79 -20.11
C GLY A 24 -4.06 -0.27 -19.36
N ASP A 25 -4.30 -1.56 -19.62
CA ASP A 25 -3.75 -2.65 -18.78
C ASP A 25 -2.52 -3.35 -19.40
N ALA A 26 -2.28 -3.17 -20.69
CA ALA A 26 -1.20 -3.87 -21.41
C ALA A 26 0.20 -3.27 -21.15
N ALA A 27 0.30 -2.04 -20.67
CA ALA A 27 1.56 -1.33 -20.47
C ALA A 27 2.10 -1.40 -19.02
N ALA A 28 1.28 -1.87 -18.07
CA ALA A 28 1.72 -2.01 -16.69
C ALA A 28 2.65 -3.22 -16.58
N PRO A 29 3.88 -3.06 -16.05
CA PRO A 29 4.64 -4.22 -15.64
C PRO A 29 3.79 -4.98 -14.59
N TRP A 30 3.56 -6.27 -14.82
CA TRP A 30 2.81 -7.19 -13.95
C TRP A 30 1.26 -7.02 -13.95
N PRO A 31 0.56 -7.35 -15.05
CA PRO A 31 -0.90 -7.31 -15.09
C PRO A 31 -1.54 -8.29 -14.09
N VAL A 32 -2.58 -7.84 -13.38
CA VAL A 32 -3.28 -8.65 -12.35
C VAL A 32 -3.79 -9.96 -12.93
N VAL A 33 -4.33 -9.94 -14.15
CA VAL A 33 -4.78 -11.15 -14.87
C VAL A 33 -3.66 -12.19 -14.96
N GLY A 34 -2.45 -11.75 -15.33
CA GLY A 34 -1.28 -12.62 -15.43
C GLY A 34 -0.85 -13.18 -14.08
N ILE A 35 -0.87 -12.36 -13.03
CA ILE A 35 -0.55 -12.77 -11.66
C ILE A 35 -1.52 -13.86 -11.19
N VAL A 36 -2.84 -13.65 -11.33
CA VAL A 36 -3.85 -14.62 -10.88
C VAL A 36 -3.71 -15.95 -11.62
N ARG A 37 -3.48 -15.93 -12.94
CA ARG A 37 -3.26 -17.15 -13.73
C ARG A 37 -1.98 -17.88 -13.30
N ALA A 38 -0.90 -17.15 -13.00
CA ALA A 38 0.35 -17.73 -12.51
C ALA A 38 0.18 -18.41 -11.14
N ILE A 39 -0.53 -17.77 -10.22
CA ILE A 39 -0.86 -18.32 -8.90
C ILE A 39 -1.66 -19.62 -9.03
N ARG A 40 -2.70 -19.64 -9.87
CA ARG A 40 -3.49 -20.86 -10.11
C ARG A 40 -2.67 -21.98 -10.69
N ARG A 41 -1.79 -21.69 -11.65
CA ARG A 41 -0.90 -22.69 -12.25
C ARG A 41 0.06 -23.26 -11.22
N ARG A 42 0.61 -22.43 -10.34
CA ARG A 42 1.53 -22.86 -9.28
C ARG A 42 0.85 -23.72 -8.21
N ALA A 43 -0.40 -23.44 -7.90
CA ALA A 43 -1.19 -24.18 -6.91
C ALA A 43 -2.04 -25.33 -7.50
N ASP A 44 -2.02 -25.51 -8.82
CA ASP A 44 -2.85 -26.47 -9.58
C ASP A 44 -4.36 -26.37 -9.29
N LEU A 45 -4.91 -25.14 -9.36
CA LEU A 45 -6.31 -24.87 -9.00
C LEU A 45 -7.19 -24.45 -10.19
N SER A 46 -8.42 -24.96 -10.20
CA SER A 46 -9.50 -24.41 -11.03
C SER A 46 -9.94 -23.02 -10.53
N GLN A 47 -10.68 -22.25 -11.34
CA GLN A 47 -11.23 -20.95 -10.91
C GLN A 47 -12.13 -21.10 -9.69
N ARG A 48 -12.97 -22.14 -9.67
CA ARG A 48 -13.91 -22.42 -8.58
C ARG A 48 -13.15 -22.75 -7.29
N GLU A 49 -12.08 -23.52 -7.41
CA GLU A 49 -11.26 -23.91 -6.28
C GLU A 49 -10.46 -22.73 -5.71
N LEU A 50 -9.87 -21.89 -6.58
CA LEU A 50 -9.24 -20.64 -6.15
C LEU A 50 -10.25 -19.75 -5.43
N ALA A 51 -11.44 -19.56 -6.01
CA ALA A 51 -12.48 -18.71 -5.43
C ALA A 51 -12.92 -19.21 -4.05
N ARG A 52 -13.11 -20.53 -3.92
CA ARG A 52 -13.44 -21.18 -2.64
C ARG A 52 -12.36 -20.92 -1.59
N ARG A 53 -11.08 -21.10 -1.93
CA ARG A 53 -9.97 -20.84 -1.00
C ARG A 53 -9.79 -19.36 -0.68
N ALA A 54 -10.06 -18.48 -1.62
CA ALA A 54 -10.00 -17.02 -1.41
C ALA A 54 -11.26 -16.46 -0.72
N GLY A 55 -12.30 -17.27 -0.49
CA GLY A 55 -13.54 -16.83 0.15
C GLY A 55 -14.36 -15.87 -0.71
N VAL A 56 -14.47 -16.13 -2.01
CA VAL A 56 -15.27 -15.35 -2.96
C VAL A 56 -16.10 -16.24 -3.89
N HIS A 57 -17.11 -15.66 -4.52
CA HIS A 57 -17.89 -16.36 -5.53
C HIS A 57 -17.04 -16.63 -6.79
N HIS A 58 -17.20 -17.82 -7.40
CA HIS A 58 -16.40 -18.24 -8.57
C HIS A 58 -16.48 -17.27 -9.76
N ALA A 59 -17.63 -16.64 -9.97
CA ALA A 59 -17.83 -15.62 -11.02
C ALA A 59 -16.92 -14.38 -10.82
N THR A 60 -16.50 -14.08 -9.59
CA THR A 60 -15.58 -12.99 -9.30
C THR A 60 -14.19 -13.29 -9.87
N VAL A 61 -13.67 -14.50 -9.66
CA VAL A 61 -12.38 -14.93 -10.25
C VAL A 61 -12.46 -14.94 -11.77
N GLY A 62 -13.58 -15.43 -12.35
CA GLY A 62 -13.78 -15.40 -13.79
C GLY A 62 -13.78 -13.99 -14.39
N ARG A 63 -14.41 -13.01 -13.72
CA ARG A 63 -14.38 -11.59 -14.14
C ARG A 63 -12.99 -10.98 -14.02
N ILE A 64 -12.23 -11.30 -12.97
CA ILE A 64 -10.85 -10.85 -12.80
C ILE A 64 -9.97 -11.38 -13.94
N GLU A 65 -10.01 -12.68 -14.21
CA GLU A 65 -9.19 -13.27 -15.27
C GLU A 65 -9.57 -12.82 -16.68
N ALA A 66 -10.82 -12.38 -16.87
CA ALA A 66 -11.29 -11.79 -18.11
C ALA A 66 -10.97 -10.28 -18.23
N GLY A 67 -10.27 -9.67 -17.26
CA GLY A 67 -9.98 -8.23 -17.25
C GLY A 67 -11.20 -7.34 -16.99
N ARG A 68 -12.36 -7.91 -16.66
CA ARG A 68 -13.62 -7.17 -16.44
C ARG A 68 -13.81 -6.69 -15.00
N LEU A 69 -12.89 -7.05 -14.10
CA LEU A 69 -12.93 -6.64 -12.70
C LEU A 69 -11.50 -6.49 -12.16
N ALA A 70 -11.13 -5.26 -11.80
CA ALA A 70 -9.97 -5.02 -10.97
C ALA A 70 -10.29 -5.39 -9.50
N PRO A 71 -9.56 -6.33 -8.87
CA PRO A 71 -9.80 -6.68 -7.48
C PRO A 71 -9.32 -5.59 -6.53
N SER A 72 -9.93 -5.49 -5.34
CA SER A 72 -9.36 -4.70 -4.24
C SER A 72 -8.00 -5.29 -3.81
N ILE A 73 -7.15 -4.47 -3.18
CA ILE A 73 -5.87 -4.93 -2.62
C ILE A 73 -6.09 -6.08 -1.64
N GLU A 74 -7.12 -6.00 -0.80
CA GLU A 74 -7.47 -7.06 0.15
C GLU A 74 -7.81 -8.38 -0.54
N LEU A 75 -8.62 -8.33 -1.61
CA LEU A 75 -8.95 -9.52 -2.38
C LEU A 75 -7.72 -10.08 -3.10
N LEU A 76 -6.88 -9.22 -3.68
CA LEU A 76 -5.64 -9.65 -4.30
C LEU A 76 -4.73 -10.35 -3.30
N CYS A 77 -4.56 -9.79 -2.10
CA CYS A 77 -3.82 -10.40 -0.99
C CYS A 77 -4.37 -11.78 -0.61
N ARG A 78 -5.69 -11.94 -0.54
CA ARG A 78 -6.31 -13.27 -0.31
C ARG A 78 -5.99 -14.26 -1.43
N ILE A 79 -6.12 -13.84 -2.68
CA ILE A 79 -5.87 -14.69 -3.85
C ILE A 79 -4.41 -15.16 -3.90
N ILE A 80 -3.44 -14.25 -3.81
CA ILE A 80 -2.02 -14.61 -3.86
C ILE A 80 -1.61 -15.43 -2.62
N GLY A 81 -2.26 -15.17 -1.48
CA GLY A 81 -2.08 -15.91 -0.23
C GLY A 81 -2.45 -17.38 -0.31
N VAL A 82 -3.37 -17.78 -1.22
CA VAL A 82 -3.73 -19.20 -1.45
C VAL A 82 -2.51 -20.05 -1.83
N ALA A 83 -1.54 -19.46 -2.54
CA ALA A 83 -0.30 -20.12 -2.93
C ALA A 83 0.91 -19.68 -2.08
N GLY A 84 0.67 -19.07 -0.91
CA GLY A 84 1.72 -18.65 0.02
C GLY A 84 2.47 -17.37 -0.37
N HIS A 85 1.97 -16.61 -1.34
CA HIS A 85 2.58 -15.34 -1.75
C HIS A 85 2.06 -14.17 -0.90
N ARG A 86 2.84 -13.07 -0.87
CA ARG A 86 2.52 -11.83 -0.15
C ARG A 86 2.78 -10.64 -1.06
N LEU A 87 1.99 -9.59 -0.90
CA LEU A 87 2.22 -8.32 -1.58
C LEU A 87 3.34 -7.56 -0.88
N ALA A 88 4.28 -7.02 -1.64
CA ALA A 88 5.40 -6.23 -1.14
C ALA A 88 5.59 -5.00 -2.02
N VAL A 89 5.91 -3.86 -1.39
CA VAL A 89 6.37 -2.67 -2.10
C VAL A 89 7.86 -2.87 -2.37
N VAL A 90 8.27 -2.71 -3.63
CA VAL A 90 9.67 -2.82 -4.05
C VAL A 90 10.11 -1.48 -4.65
N ASP A 91 11.36 -1.10 -4.41
CA ASP A 91 11.96 0.04 -5.12
C ASP A 91 12.50 -0.35 -6.49
N GLU A 92 12.99 0.64 -7.24
CA GLU A 92 13.55 0.47 -8.59
C GLU A 92 14.74 -0.50 -8.64
N SER A 93 15.43 -0.71 -7.52
CA SER A 93 16.53 -1.67 -7.39
C SER A 93 16.07 -3.08 -7.03
N GLY A 94 14.76 -3.31 -6.90
CA GLY A 94 14.16 -4.57 -6.50
C GLY A 94 14.21 -4.84 -4.99
N ARG A 95 14.59 -3.85 -4.17
CA ARG A 95 14.62 -4.03 -2.71
C ARG A 95 13.22 -3.87 -2.13
N VAL A 96 12.83 -4.83 -1.30
CA VAL A 96 11.56 -4.76 -0.58
C VAL A 96 11.61 -3.63 0.45
N ARG A 97 10.70 -2.66 0.30
CA ARG A 97 10.46 -1.62 1.29
C ARG A 97 9.70 -2.20 2.46
N ARG A 98 10.36 -2.21 3.62
CA ARG A 98 9.74 -2.60 4.88
C ARG A 98 8.78 -1.50 5.34
N PRO A 99 7.62 -1.85 5.91
CA PRO A 99 6.75 -0.87 6.55
C PRO A 99 7.50 -0.08 7.61
N MET A 100 7.21 1.22 7.72
CA MET A 100 7.65 2.04 8.85
C MET A 100 7.12 1.43 10.14
N ARG A 101 7.98 1.27 11.14
CA ARG A 101 7.58 0.74 12.45
C ARG A 101 6.97 1.88 13.25
N ASP A 102 5.75 1.70 13.74
CA ASP A 102 5.19 2.57 14.77
C ASP A 102 5.74 2.10 16.13
N TRP A 103 6.49 2.96 16.83
CA TRP A 103 6.91 2.70 18.20
C TRP A 103 5.99 3.46 19.16
N ALA A 104 5.80 2.94 20.39
CA ALA A 104 4.98 3.61 21.39
C ALA A 104 5.49 5.03 21.71
N ASP A 105 6.80 5.24 21.60
CA ASP A 105 7.46 6.53 21.84
C ASP A 105 7.38 7.49 20.63
N THR A 106 6.84 7.08 19.47
CA THR A 106 6.71 7.95 18.25
C THR A 106 5.58 8.98 18.37
N ARG A 107 5.01 9.14 19.56
CA ARG A 107 3.96 10.11 19.84
C ARG A 107 4.53 11.25 20.68
N ASP A 108 4.10 12.47 20.39
CA ASP A 108 4.43 13.63 21.21
C ASP A 108 3.68 13.59 22.56
N GLY A 109 3.92 14.60 23.40
CA GLY A 109 3.24 14.73 24.70
C GLY A 109 1.71 14.87 24.63
N ALA A 110 1.14 15.05 23.42
CA ALA A 110 -0.30 15.13 23.15
C ALA A 110 -0.82 13.89 22.39
N GLU A 111 -0.05 12.79 22.37
CA GLU A 111 -0.34 11.54 21.66
C GLU A 111 -0.41 11.63 20.13
N HIS A 112 -0.01 12.75 19.53
CA HIS A 112 0.06 12.89 18.08
C HIS A 112 1.31 12.24 17.51
N ARG A 113 1.17 11.61 16.35
CA ARG A 113 2.33 11.05 15.62
C ARG A 113 3.17 12.18 15.05
N TYR A 114 4.49 12.07 15.18
CA TYR A 114 5.40 12.95 14.45
C TYR A 114 5.21 12.81 12.94
N PRO A 115 5.41 13.89 12.16
CA PRO A 115 5.33 13.84 10.70
C PRO A 115 6.33 12.81 10.11
N SER A 116 5.86 11.94 9.21
CA SER A 116 6.65 10.81 8.69
C SER A 116 7.86 11.19 7.81
N HIS A 117 7.93 12.44 7.34
CA HIS A 117 9.04 12.93 6.52
C HIS A 117 10.20 13.50 7.35
N LEU A 118 10.03 13.59 8.67
CA LEU A 118 11.05 14.11 9.58
C LEU A 118 11.76 12.96 10.28
N ASP A 119 13.09 13.08 10.35
CA ASP A 119 13.93 12.27 11.23
C ASP A 119 13.86 12.84 12.66
N ALA A 120 12.76 12.56 13.35
CA ALA A 120 12.58 13.02 14.73
C ALA A 120 13.61 12.36 15.65
N ILE A 121 14.51 13.18 16.22
CA ILE A 121 15.38 12.79 17.32
C ILE A 121 14.56 12.90 18.60
N LEU A 122 14.12 11.76 19.14
CA LEU A 122 13.29 11.73 20.35
C LEU A 122 14.08 11.80 21.65
N ASP A 123 15.38 11.54 21.57
CA ASP A 123 16.30 11.47 22.71
C ASP A 123 17.66 12.03 22.27
N PRO A 124 17.80 13.36 22.18
CA PRO A 124 19.03 14.00 21.74
C PRO A 124 20.14 13.80 22.79
N GLU A 125 21.37 13.50 22.36
CA GLU A 125 22.52 13.57 23.27
C GLU A 125 22.78 15.03 23.69
N PRO A 126 23.41 15.26 24.87
CA PRO A 126 23.85 16.60 25.24
C PRO A 126 24.68 17.26 24.14
N GLY A 127 24.16 18.37 23.59
CA GLY A 127 24.77 19.11 22.48
C GLY A 127 24.11 18.90 21.11
N GLU A 128 23.21 17.92 20.95
CA GLU A 128 22.45 17.69 19.71
C GLU A 128 21.14 18.48 19.69
N TRP A 129 20.62 18.86 20.85
CA TRP A 129 19.42 19.67 20.96
C TRP A 129 19.76 21.15 20.78
N TRP A 130 18.95 21.88 20.00
CA TRP A 130 19.17 23.30 19.74
C TRP A 130 19.25 24.15 21.02
N ALA A 131 18.57 23.74 22.10
CA ALA A 131 18.63 24.45 23.38
C ALA A 131 19.97 24.24 24.13
N ASP A 132 20.67 23.13 23.89
CA ASP A 132 22.01 22.91 24.46
C ASP A 132 23.05 23.86 23.83
N ILE A 133 22.81 24.28 22.58
CA ILE A 133 23.64 25.24 21.85
C ILE A 133 23.34 26.68 22.31
N THR A 134 22.08 27.00 22.63
CA THR A 134 21.68 28.34 23.07
C THR A 134 21.83 28.57 24.58
N GLY A 135 22.15 27.52 25.36
CA GLY A 135 22.28 27.60 26.81
C GLY A 135 20.94 27.59 27.56
N ASP A 136 19.86 27.23 26.87
CA ASP A 136 18.54 27.06 27.45
C ASP A 136 18.40 25.66 28.08
N ALA A 137 17.75 25.57 29.25
CA ALA A 137 17.61 24.30 29.95
C ALA A 137 16.76 23.31 29.13
N SER A 138 17.34 22.14 28.80
CA SER A 138 16.61 21.05 28.13
C SER A 138 15.44 20.57 29.00
N PRO A 139 14.22 20.42 28.44
CA PRO A 139 13.07 19.94 29.21
C PRO A 139 13.31 18.52 29.73
N ARG A 140 12.90 18.23 30.97
CA ARG A 140 13.08 16.91 31.64
C ARG A 140 12.49 15.72 30.87
N SER A 141 11.62 15.95 29.89
CA SER A 141 11.03 14.92 29.04
C SER A 141 11.99 14.32 28.01
N SER A 142 13.16 14.93 27.79
CA SER A 142 14.20 14.52 26.84
C SER A 142 15.25 13.55 27.40
N GLN A 143 15.07 13.06 28.63
CA GLN A 143 15.91 12.01 29.21
C GLN A 143 15.15 10.69 29.11
N ARG A 144 15.07 10.11 27.91
CA ARG A 144 14.63 8.72 27.75
C ARG A 144 15.85 7.86 27.38
N ASP A 145 15.63 6.58 27.15
CA ASP A 145 16.68 5.58 26.98
C ASP A 145 17.41 5.75 25.63
N ALA A 146 18.71 6.11 25.69
CA ALA A 146 19.62 6.39 24.57
C ALA A 146 19.79 5.26 23.54
N SER A 147 19.26 4.08 23.82
CA SER A 147 19.22 2.95 22.88
C SER A 147 18.14 3.09 21.78
N ARG A 148 17.30 4.14 21.80
CA ARG A 148 16.10 4.30 20.95
C ARG A 148 16.13 5.51 20.00
N ARG A 149 17.27 5.75 19.35
CA ARG A 149 17.60 7.03 18.70
C ARG A 149 16.81 7.43 17.44
N CYS A 150 16.16 6.49 16.73
CA CYS A 150 15.44 6.83 15.49
C CYS A 150 14.13 6.03 15.35
N THR A 151 12.99 6.72 15.28
CA THR A 151 11.70 6.06 15.01
C THR A 151 11.41 5.91 13.51
N ASN A 152 11.97 6.78 12.67
CA ASN A 152 11.50 6.97 11.28
C ASN A 152 12.53 6.61 10.20
N SER A 153 13.81 6.43 10.56
CA SER A 153 14.85 6.24 9.55
C SER A 153 14.86 4.80 9.00
N ALA A 154 14.47 4.64 7.73
CA ALA A 154 14.88 3.49 6.91
C ALA A 154 16.41 3.52 6.59
N THR A 155 17.10 4.57 7.04
CA THR A 155 18.45 4.98 6.63
C THR A 155 19.44 5.07 7.81
N SER A 156 19.19 4.36 8.92
CA SER A 156 20.12 4.33 10.05
C SER A 156 21.34 3.45 9.74
N THR A 157 22.24 3.94 8.89
CA THR A 157 23.64 3.46 8.80
C THR A 157 24.62 4.59 8.45
N LEU A 158 24.19 5.84 8.21
CA LEU A 158 25.11 6.89 7.71
C LEU A 158 25.20 8.18 8.54
N TYR A 159 24.65 8.22 9.76
CA TYR A 159 24.89 9.35 10.67
C TYR A 159 25.83 8.94 11.81
N SER A 160 27.09 8.66 11.47
CA SER A 160 28.11 8.37 12.48
C SER A 160 29.54 8.78 12.12
N HIS A 161 29.80 9.57 11.06
CA HIS A 161 31.22 9.86 10.76
C HIS A 161 31.62 11.19 10.09
N GLN A 162 30.78 12.23 10.08
CA GLN A 162 31.19 13.52 9.50
C GLN A 162 30.85 14.71 10.39
N SER A 163 31.57 14.86 11.50
CA SER A 163 31.89 16.17 12.11
C SER A 163 32.99 16.04 13.17
N ARG A 164 34.18 15.64 12.74
CA ARG A 164 35.44 15.91 13.45
C ARG A 164 36.53 16.17 12.42
N SER A 165 36.55 17.37 11.86
CA SER A 165 37.74 17.98 11.24
C SER A 165 37.39 19.37 10.71
N GLY A 166 37.77 20.42 11.43
CA GLY A 166 37.65 21.79 10.92
C GLY A 166 37.96 22.89 11.93
N ARG A 167 39.25 22.98 12.31
CA ARG A 167 40.01 24.10 12.92
C ARG A 167 39.37 25.00 13.97
#